data_AF-A0A961ISV8-F1
#
_entry.id   AF-A0A961ISV8-F1
#
_cell.length_a   1.000
_cell.length_b   1.000
_cell.length_c   1.000
_cell.angle_alpha   90.00
_cell.angle_beta   90.00
_cell.angle_gamma   90.00
#
_symmetry.space_group_name_H-M   'P 1'
#
loop_
_entity.id
_entity.type
_entity.pdbx_description
1 polymer ?
#
loop_
_entity_poly.entity_id
_entity_poly.type
_entity_poly.pdbx_seq_one_letter_code
_entity_poly.pdbx_strand_id
1 'polypeptide(L)'
;MQRKRIKTSLPLVGLSVLLAFGYCGDGSEENAGNEANQTTPAVALTGTPAQNMITVMEMGVNALRNNSSNPGAAAAELNSLMASYDIADIRAQSRAARDAGQGATDAEKSRFQALLEEYKTLSTQVGAIDPAAFNAAHSEWSRLWSIN
;
A
#
# COMPACT_ATOMS: atom_id res chain seq x y z
N MET A 1 2.29 11.69 -54.01
CA MET A 1 2.77 10.54 -54.82
C MET A 1 4.26 10.72 -55.11
N GLN A 2 5.12 9.83 -54.62
CA GLN A 2 6.34 9.31 -55.27
C GLN A 2 7.01 8.35 -54.26
N ARG A 3 7.17 7.10 -54.69
CA ARG A 3 7.69 5.96 -53.93
C ARG A 3 9.17 5.78 -54.25
N LYS A 4 10.00 5.47 -53.25
CA LYS A 4 11.28 4.72 -53.35
C LYS A 4 11.44 3.97 -52.02
N ARG A 5 11.26 2.64 -51.87
CA ARG A 5 11.97 1.46 -52.43
C ARG A 5 13.49 1.58 -52.30
N ILE A 6 14.31 0.66 -51.79
CA ILE A 6 14.30 -0.70 -51.19
C ILE A 6 15.71 -0.87 -50.57
N LYS A 7 15.90 -1.74 -49.56
CA LYS A 7 17.01 -2.72 -49.34
C LYS A 7 17.07 -3.06 -47.83
N THR A 8 16.45 -4.14 -47.34
CA THR A 8 16.84 -5.56 -47.39
C THR A 8 18.22 -5.85 -46.78
N SER A 9 18.22 -6.39 -45.56
CA SER A 9 19.19 -7.39 -45.10
C SER A 9 18.64 -8.14 -43.89
N LEU A 10 18.41 -9.44 -44.11
CA LEU A 10 17.92 -10.48 -43.19
C LEU A 10 19.12 -11.06 -42.38
N PRO A 11 18.91 -12.02 -41.45
CA PRO A 11 19.52 -12.07 -40.12
C PRO A 11 20.81 -12.92 -40.08
N LEU A 12 21.58 -12.78 -39.00
CA LEU A 12 22.61 -13.77 -38.64
C LEU A 12 22.21 -14.56 -37.40
N VAL A 13 22.12 -15.86 -37.63
CA VAL A 13 21.99 -16.94 -36.65
C VAL A 13 23.26 -17.00 -35.80
N GLY A 14 23.09 -17.09 -34.47
CA GLY A 14 24.16 -17.36 -33.52
C GLY A 14 23.74 -18.46 -32.56
N LEU A 15 23.84 -19.70 -33.02
CA LEU A 15 23.74 -20.93 -32.24
C LEU A 15 25.11 -21.19 -31.58
N SER A 16 25.21 -21.33 -30.26
CA SER A 16 26.38 -21.87 -29.56
C SER A 16 25.90 -22.56 -28.28
N VAL A 17 25.64 -23.86 -28.37
CA VAL A 17 26.47 -24.97 -27.86
C VAL A 17 26.39 -25.12 -26.33
N LEU A 18 25.60 -26.12 -25.93
CA LEU A 18 25.63 -26.81 -24.64
C LEU A 18 27.03 -27.41 -24.37
N LEU A 19 27.54 -27.18 -23.16
CA LEU A 19 28.44 -28.11 -22.48
C LEU A 19 28.03 -28.21 -21.01
N ALA A 20 27.47 -29.36 -20.66
CA ALA A 20 27.40 -29.86 -19.29
C ALA A 20 28.73 -30.56 -18.98
N PHE A 21 29.30 -30.34 -17.79
CA PHE A 21 29.90 -31.36 -16.92
C PHE A 21 30.19 -30.73 -15.54
N GLY A 22 30.03 -31.56 -14.50
CA GLY A 22 29.79 -31.12 -13.13
C GLY A 22 30.99 -30.54 -12.38
N TYR A 23 30.64 -29.69 -11.41
CA TYR A 23 31.43 -29.49 -10.20
C TYR A 23 30.47 -29.54 -9.00
N CYS A 24 30.84 -30.37 -8.03
CA CYS A 24 30.20 -30.54 -6.74
C CYS A 24 30.94 -29.64 -5.73
N GLY A 25 30.18 -28.94 -4.87
CA GLY A 25 30.72 -28.22 -3.72
C GLY A 25 30.87 -26.71 -3.95
N ASP A 26 29.87 -25.94 -3.54
CA ASP A 26 29.91 -25.11 -2.32
C ASP A 26 28.71 -24.13 -2.37
N GLY A 27 28.09 -23.92 -1.21
CA GLY A 27 26.76 -23.33 -1.07
C GLY A 27 26.58 -22.00 -1.82
N SER A 28 25.61 -21.98 -2.73
CA SER A 28 24.94 -20.75 -3.13
C SER A 28 23.45 -21.02 -2.95
N GLU A 29 22.99 -20.85 -1.71
CA GLU A 29 21.58 -20.69 -1.42
C GLU A 29 21.10 -19.44 -2.17
N GLU A 30 20.40 -19.75 -3.24
CA GLU A 30 19.42 -18.96 -3.95
C GLU A 30 18.46 -18.30 -2.96
N ASN A 31 18.87 -17.19 -2.36
CA ASN A 31 17.94 -16.24 -1.75
C ASN A 31 17.55 -15.18 -2.78
N ALA A 32 16.87 -15.64 -3.83
CA ALA A 32 15.80 -14.86 -4.42
C ALA A 32 14.67 -14.81 -3.39
N GLY A 33 14.88 -14.01 -2.33
CA GLY A 33 13.88 -13.67 -1.34
C GLY A 33 12.83 -12.83 -2.03
N ASN A 34 11.89 -13.54 -2.65
CA ASN A 34 10.60 -13.10 -3.13
C ASN A 34 10.14 -11.89 -2.32
N GLU A 35 10.11 -10.71 -2.96
CA GLU A 35 9.29 -9.60 -2.54
C GLU A 35 7.85 -10.13 -2.53
N ALA A 36 7.46 -10.73 -1.40
CA ALA A 36 6.08 -10.84 -1.02
C ALA A 36 5.62 -9.42 -0.72
N ASN A 37 5.41 -8.68 -1.80
CA ASN A 37 4.50 -7.57 -1.88
C ASN A 37 3.13 -8.17 -1.49
N GLN A 38 2.92 -8.33 -0.17
CA GLN A 38 1.63 -8.65 0.40
C GLN A 38 0.79 -7.40 0.18
N THR A 39 0.31 -7.24 -1.05
CA THR A 39 -0.69 -6.26 -1.36
C THR A 39 -1.94 -6.72 -0.64
N THR A 40 -2.33 -6.00 0.41
CA THR A 40 -3.61 -6.24 1.08
C THR A 40 -4.69 -6.19 0.00
N PRO A 41 -5.47 -7.26 -0.22
CA PRO A 41 -6.48 -7.25 -1.25
C PRO A 41 -7.47 -6.12 -0.94
N ALA A 42 -7.71 -5.26 -1.92
CA ALA A 42 -8.62 -4.13 -1.76
C ALA A 42 -10.01 -4.66 -1.41
N VAL A 43 -10.41 -4.46 -0.15
CA VAL A 43 -11.78 -4.68 0.32
C VAL A 43 -12.69 -3.67 -0.38
N ALA A 44 -13.73 -4.18 -1.04
CA ALA A 44 -14.73 -3.33 -1.68
C ALA A 44 -15.45 -2.47 -0.63
N LEU A 45 -15.48 -1.15 -0.86
CA LEU A 45 -16.16 -0.19 0.01
C LEU A 45 -17.64 -0.11 -0.37
N THR A 46 -18.47 -0.92 0.29
CA THR A 46 -19.91 -1.07 -0.03
C THR A 46 -20.84 -0.33 0.93
N GLY A 47 -20.30 0.41 1.89
CA GLY A 47 -21.06 1.13 2.92
C GLY A 47 -21.44 2.55 2.51
N THR A 48 -22.03 3.28 3.46
CA THR A 48 -22.20 4.73 3.34
C THR A 48 -20.83 5.41 3.28
N PRO A 49 -20.74 6.65 2.77
CA PRO A 49 -19.47 7.39 2.76
C PRO A 49 -18.80 7.50 4.15
N ALA A 50 -19.60 7.57 5.23
CA ALA A 50 -19.09 7.55 6.60
C ALA A 50 -18.52 6.18 6.99
N GLN A 51 -19.22 5.08 6.66
CA GLN A 51 -18.74 3.72 6.90
C GLN A 51 -17.45 3.44 6.13
N ASN A 52 -17.35 3.89 4.89
CA ASN A 52 -16.15 3.73 4.07
C ASN A 52 -14.94 4.45 4.70
N MET A 53 -15.13 5.65 5.25
CA MET A 53 -14.07 6.33 6.02
C MET A 53 -13.63 5.51 7.24
N ILE A 54 -14.58 4.98 8.00
CA ILE A 54 -14.31 4.15 9.19
C ILE A 54 -13.53 2.89 8.78
N THR A 55 -13.98 2.18 7.75
CA THR A 55 -13.35 0.95 7.27
C THR A 55 -11.90 1.18 6.88
N VAL A 56 -11.59 2.23 6.09
CA VAL A 56 -10.21 2.50 5.68
C VAL A 56 -9.33 2.93 6.87
N MET A 57 -9.85 3.73 7.79
CA MET A 57 -9.11 4.08 9.01
C MET A 57 -8.85 2.86 9.89
N GLU A 58 -9.84 1.98 10.05
CA GLU A 58 -9.72 0.74 10.82
C GLU A 58 -8.69 -0.21 10.20
N MET A 59 -8.62 -0.29 8.87
CA MET A 59 -7.53 -1.02 8.19
C MET A 59 -6.16 -0.43 8.53
N GLY A 60 -6.02 0.90 8.55
CA GLY A 60 -4.76 1.56 8.96
C GLY A 60 -4.40 1.30 10.43
N VAL A 61 -5.38 1.30 11.34
CA VAL A 61 -5.16 0.92 12.75
C VAL A 61 -4.73 -0.54 12.85
N ASN A 62 -5.39 -1.45 12.13
CA ASN A 62 -5.06 -2.87 12.13
C ASN A 62 -3.67 -3.13 11.56
N ALA A 63 -3.24 -2.37 10.55
CA ALA A 63 -1.89 -2.47 10.00
C ALA A 63 -0.81 -2.22 11.06
N LEU A 64 -1.02 -1.21 11.91
CA LEU A 64 -0.12 -0.90 13.02
C LEU A 64 -0.25 -1.92 14.16
N ARG A 65 -1.47 -2.36 14.49
CA ARG A 65 -1.69 -3.33 15.56
C ARG A 65 -1.05 -4.68 15.26
N ASN A 66 -1.23 -5.17 14.03
CA ASN A 66 -0.74 -6.47 13.57
C ASN A 66 0.79 -6.46 13.37
N ASN A 67 1.38 -5.31 13.06
CA ASN A 67 2.81 -5.14 12.83
C ASN A 67 3.48 -4.27 13.89
N SER A 68 2.98 -4.31 15.13
CA SER A 68 3.41 -3.42 16.22
C SER A 68 4.90 -3.53 16.57
N SER A 69 5.54 -4.67 16.29
CA SER A 69 6.97 -4.91 16.48
C SER A 69 7.80 -4.84 15.19
N ASN A 70 7.17 -4.59 14.04
CA ASN A 70 7.82 -4.53 12.73
C ASN A 70 7.43 -3.24 11.98
N PRO A 71 8.15 -2.12 12.21
CA PRO A 71 7.82 -0.83 11.60
C PRO A 71 7.85 -0.84 10.07
N GLY A 72 8.74 -1.63 9.46
CA GLY A 72 8.82 -1.78 8.00
C GLY A 72 7.57 -2.46 7.42
N ALA A 73 7.08 -3.52 8.07
CA ALA A 73 5.82 -4.18 7.66
C ALA A 73 4.60 -3.27 7.86
N ALA A 74 4.53 -2.55 8.99
CA ALA A 74 3.48 -1.56 9.23
C ALA A 74 3.46 -0.47 8.14
N ALA A 75 4.64 0.03 7.76
CA ALA A 75 4.78 1.01 6.68
C ALA A 75 4.35 0.46 5.32
N ALA A 76 4.74 -0.78 5.00
CA ALA A 76 4.36 -1.43 3.75
C ALA A 76 2.83 -1.59 3.64
N GLU A 77 2.16 -1.99 4.72
CA GLU A 77 0.69 -2.09 4.74
C GLU A 77 0.02 -0.72 4.60
N LEU A 78 0.48 0.32 5.31
CA LEU A 78 -0.05 1.68 5.12
C LEU A 78 0.12 2.15 3.66
N ASN A 79 1.28 1.90 3.05
CA ASN A 79 1.52 2.25 1.66
C ASN A 79 0.59 1.48 0.70
N SER A 80 0.38 0.18 0.95
CA SER A 80 -0.55 -0.63 0.17
C SER A 80 -1.99 -0.09 0.27
N LEU A 81 -2.43 0.33 1.47
CA LEU A 81 -3.74 0.96 1.65
C LEU A 81 -3.84 2.29 0.91
N MET A 82 -2.82 3.15 0.98
CA MET A 82 -2.81 4.43 0.26
C MET A 82 -2.77 4.26 -1.27
N ALA A 83 -2.19 3.17 -1.76
CA ALA A 83 -2.22 2.83 -3.18
C ALA A 83 -3.57 2.25 -3.63
N SER A 84 -4.27 1.56 -2.73
CA SER A 84 -5.52 0.85 -3.03
C SER A 84 -6.76 1.75 -2.88
N TYR A 85 -6.68 2.78 -2.04
CA TYR A 85 -7.82 3.63 -1.69
C TYR A 85 -7.50 5.10 -1.93
N ASP A 86 -8.36 5.77 -2.70
CA ASP A 86 -8.33 7.22 -2.80
C ASP A 86 -8.95 7.86 -1.54
N ILE A 87 -8.11 8.04 -0.52
CA ILE A 87 -8.53 8.61 0.77
C ILE A 87 -9.05 10.05 0.59
N ALA A 88 -8.53 10.80 -0.38
CA ALA A 88 -8.99 12.17 -0.63
C ALA A 88 -10.43 12.17 -1.17
N ASP A 89 -10.73 11.27 -2.11
CA ASP A 89 -12.07 11.08 -2.66
C ASP A 89 -13.04 10.54 -1.60
N ILE A 90 -12.65 9.52 -0.83
CA ILE A 90 -13.48 8.98 0.27
C ILE A 90 -13.88 10.10 1.26
N ARG A 91 -12.94 10.97 1.62
CA ARG A 91 -13.22 12.13 2.48
C ARG A 91 -14.12 13.15 1.77
N ALA A 92 -13.97 13.36 0.47
CA ALA A 92 -14.81 14.27 -0.31
C ALA A 92 -16.25 13.76 -0.39
N GLN A 93 -16.44 12.47 -0.66
CA GLN A 93 -17.76 11.81 -0.66
C GLN A 93 -18.45 11.93 0.70
N SER A 94 -17.71 11.74 1.80
CA SER A 94 -18.26 11.90 3.15
C SER A 94 -18.68 13.34 3.46
N ARG A 95 -17.90 14.34 3.01
CA ARG A 95 -18.30 15.76 3.09
C ARG A 95 -19.56 16.04 2.27
N ALA A 96 -19.61 15.57 1.03
CA ALA A 96 -20.78 15.73 0.16
C ALA A 96 -22.04 15.08 0.75
N ALA A 97 -21.92 13.88 1.32
CA ALA A 97 -23.01 13.19 2.00
C ALA A 97 -23.51 13.97 3.22
N ARG A 98 -22.60 14.52 4.03
CA ARG A 98 -22.96 15.41 5.14
C ARG A 98 -23.73 16.64 4.66
N ASP A 99 -23.25 17.31 3.62
CA ASP A 99 -23.87 18.53 3.10
C ASP A 99 -25.23 18.22 2.44
N ALA A 100 -25.44 16.98 1.98
CA ALA A 100 -26.72 16.46 1.49
C ALA A 100 -27.66 15.93 2.61
N GLY A 101 -27.30 16.09 3.88
CA GLY A 101 -28.11 15.62 5.03
C GLY A 101 -27.99 14.13 5.35
N GLN A 102 -27.10 13.40 4.66
CA GLN A 102 -26.76 11.99 4.89
C GLN A 102 -25.43 11.86 5.64
N GLY A 103 -25.17 12.78 6.57
CA GLY A 103 -23.95 12.77 7.37
C GLY A 103 -23.84 11.55 8.27
N ALA A 104 -22.63 11.29 8.75
CA ALA A 104 -22.37 10.25 9.74
C ALA A 104 -23.28 10.40 10.96
N THR A 105 -23.79 9.28 11.47
CA THR A 105 -24.44 9.19 12.77
C THR A 105 -23.45 9.51 13.89
N ASP A 106 -23.94 9.80 15.09
CA ASP A 106 -23.06 10.11 16.22
C ASP A 106 -22.22 8.90 16.66
N ALA A 107 -22.76 7.69 16.50
CA ALA A 107 -22.00 6.45 16.72
C ALA A 107 -20.84 6.31 15.74
N GLU A 108 -21.06 6.61 14.46
CA GLU A 108 -20.02 6.58 13.43
C GLU A 108 -18.95 7.66 13.66
N LYS A 109 -19.35 8.88 14.04
CA LYS A 109 -18.39 9.95 14.40
C LYS A 109 -17.53 9.52 15.59
N SER A 110 -18.14 8.99 16.64
CA SER A 110 -17.45 8.51 17.84
C SER A 110 -16.49 7.36 17.50
N ARG A 111 -16.93 6.40 16.68
CA ARG A 111 -16.07 5.29 16.21
C ARG A 111 -14.86 5.81 15.43
N PHE A 112 -15.08 6.75 14.50
CA PHE A 112 -13.98 7.32 13.72
C PHE A 112 -12.99 8.09 14.59
N GLN A 113 -13.47 8.85 15.58
CA GLN A 113 -12.61 9.54 16.55
C GLN A 113 -11.78 8.57 17.39
N ALA A 114 -12.40 7.50 17.90
CA ALA A 114 -11.68 6.47 18.65
C ALA A 114 -10.58 5.80 17.81
N LEU A 115 -10.85 5.53 16.54
CA LEU A 115 -9.85 4.98 15.62
C LEU A 115 -8.69 5.96 15.36
N LEU A 116 -8.97 7.27 15.27
CA LEU A 116 -7.92 8.29 15.14
C LEU A 116 -7.01 8.34 16.37
N GLU A 117 -7.58 8.28 17.56
CA GLU A 117 -6.82 8.27 18.82
C GLU A 117 -5.98 6.99 18.96
N GLU A 118 -6.57 5.84 18.59
CA GLU A 118 -5.85 4.57 18.58
C GLU A 118 -4.70 4.60 17.57
N TYR A 119 -4.94 5.11 16.35
CA TYR A 119 -3.89 5.27 15.34
C TYR A 119 -2.74 6.15 15.85
N LYS A 120 -3.03 7.30 16.47
CA LYS A 120 -2.00 8.19 17.04
C LYS A 120 -1.15 7.48 18.10
N THR A 121 -1.80 6.70 18.95
CA THR A 121 -1.12 5.93 20.01
C THR A 121 -0.20 4.87 19.40
N LEU A 122 -0.73 4.06 18.47
CA LEU A 122 0.04 2.98 17.84
C LEU A 122 1.17 3.52 16.96
N SER A 123 0.93 4.57 16.18
CA SER A 123 1.94 5.16 15.30
C SER A 123 3.12 5.72 16.09
N THR A 124 2.88 6.29 17.26
CA THR A 124 3.95 6.72 18.19
C THR A 124 4.76 5.53 18.67
N GLN A 125 4.11 4.42 19.05
CA GLN A 125 4.79 3.22 19.54
C GLN A 125 5.62 2.54 18.44
N VAL A 126 5.05 2.35 17.25
CA VAL A 126 5.72 1.74 16.09
C VAL A 126 6.87 2.61 15.61
N GLY A 127 6.63 3.93 15.47
CA GLY A 127 7.65 4.88 15.03
C GLY A 127 8.82 5.03 16.00
N ALA A 128 8.64 4.72 17.29
CA ALA A 128 9.72 4.73 18.27
C ALA A 128 10.72 3.57 18.10
N ILE A 129 10.32 2.48 17.45
CA ILE A 129 11.18 1.29 17.26
C ILE A 129 12.18 1.52 16.12
N ASP A 130 11.69 1.91 14.95
CA ASP A 130 12.51 2.28 13.80
C ASP A 130 11.86 3.44 13.03
N PRO A 131 12.22 4.69 13.37
CA PRO A 131 11.67 5.87 12.73
C PRO A 131 11.96 5.92 11.22
N ALA A 132 13.12 5.41 10.78
CA ALA A 132 13.55 5.48 9.39
C ALA A 132 12.70 4.56 8.50
N ALA A 133 12.30 3.40 9.03
CA ALA A 133 11.45 2.46 8.32
C ALA A 133 9.98 2.90 8.25
N PHE A 134 9.49 3.73 9.17
CA PHE A 134 8.06 4.01 9.31
C PHE A 134 7.60 5.45 9.01
N ASN A 135 8.40 6.46 9.35
CA ASN A 135 7.91 7.83 9.42
C ASN A 135 7.42 8.40 8.09
N ALA A 136 7.95 7.95 6.95
CA ALA A 136 7.50 8.40 5.63
C ALA A 136 6.04 7.97 5.36
N ALA A 137 5.73 6.68 5.56
CA ALA A 137 4.38 6.15 5.40
C ALA A 137 3.41 6.78 6.40
N HIS A 138 3.83 6.93 7.67
CA HIS A 138 3.04 7.59 8.70
C HIS A 138 2.72 9.06 8.37
N SER A 139 3.72 9.81 7.90
CA SER A 139 3.54 11.24 7.56
C SER A 139 2.53 11.40 6.44
N GLU A 140 2.63 10.57 5.39
CA GLU A 140 1.71 10.63 4.26
C GLU A 140 0.29 10.18 4.65
N TRP A 141 0.15 9.09 5.40
CA TRP A 141 -1.14 8.66 5.94
C TRP A 141 -1.78 9.76 6.79
N SER A 142 -1.01 10.36 7.70
CA SER A 142 -1.50 11.42 8.59
C SER A 142 -1.92 12.66 7.80
N ARG A 143 -1.19 13.00 6.73
CA ARG A 143 -1.55 14.09 5.82
C ARG A 143 -2.88 13.83 5.12
N LEU A 144 -3.07 12.63 4.56
CA LEU A 144 -4.29 12.24 3.85
C LEU A 144 -5.52 12.30 4.76
N TRP A 145 -5.36 11.97 6.03
CA TRP A 145 -6.44 11.98 7.02
C TRP A 145 -6.56 13.28 7.84
N SER A 146 -5.62 14.21 7.69
CA SER A 146 -5.52 15.45 8.48
C SER A 146 -5.43 15.18 9.99
N ILE A 147 -4.55 14.26 10.37
CA ILE A 147 -4.32 13.79 11.75
C ILE A 147 -3.25 14.61 12.47
N ASN A 148 -2.39 15.30 11.71
CA ASN A 148 -1.29 16.15 12.14
C ASN A 148 -1.42 17.56 11.59
#